data_AF-A0A969V7Y2-F1
#
_entry.id   AF-A0A969V7Y2-F1
#
_cell.length_a   1.000
_cell.length_b   1.000
_cell.length_c   1.000
_cell.angle_alpha   90.00
_cell.angle_beta   90.00
_cell.angle_gamma   90.00
#
_symmetry.space_group_name_H-M   'P 1'
#
loop_
_entity.id
_entity.type
_entity.pdbx_description
1 polymer ?
#
loop_
_entity_poly.entity_id
_entity_poly.type
_entity_poly.pdbx_seq_one_letter_code
_entity_poly.pdbx_strand_id
1 'polypeptide(L)'
;SSQPPSLDLIQKSETARIQEEEERKKKPGGQPGHQGTTRKGFGRVDRYEISQPEICQWCGSRELSEAISHQTQQVACLVAKPIEVGEYQTQSCKCLECGGIVRGSLPEGIVPRQDMNINLQALLVWLGNYGH
;
A
#
# COMPACT_ATOMS: atom_id res chain seq x y z
N SER A 1 20.35 -45.21 -2.48
CA SER A 1 20.03 -44.15 -3.46
C SER A 1 19.37 -43.03 -2.68
N SER A 2 20.12 -41.98 -2.41
CA SER A 2 19.81 -41.01 -1.37
C SER A 2 20.67 -39.77 -1.61
N GLN A 3 20.17 -38.87 -2.46
CA GLN A 3 20.65 -37.50 -2.51
C GLN A 3 19.43 -36.58 -2.30
N PRO A 4 19.46 -35.69 -1.30
CA PRO A 4 18.41 -34.70 -1.10
C PRO A 4 18.48 -33.60 -2.17
N PRO A 5 17.38 -32.87 -2.43
CA PRO A 5 17.24 -31.95 -3.56
C PRO A 5 17.97 -30.61 -3.37
N SER A 6 18.79 -30.47 -2.33
CA SER A 6 19.47 -29.25 -1.95
C SER A 6 21.00 -29.39 -2.07
N LEU A 7 21.48 -29.77 -3.26
CA LEU A 7 22.90 -29.75 -3.58
C LEU A 7 23.17 -28.61 -4.57
N ASP A 8 23.28 -27.39 -4.03
CA ASP A 8 23.79 -26.22 -4.74
C ASP A 8 25.30 -26.42 -5.01
N LEU A 9 25.64 -26.97 -6.18
CA LEU A 9 27.01 -26.98 -6.67
C LEU A 9 27.33 -25.62 -7.31
N ILE A 10 27.56 -24.61 -6.47
CA ILE A 10 28.13 -23.35 -6.92
C ILE A 10 29.65 -23.56 -7.07
N GLN A 11 30.11 -23.87 -8.28
CA GLN A 11 31.54 -23.78 -8.61
C GLN A 11 31.98 -22.31 -8.56
N LYS A 12 32.58 -21.88 -7.46
CA LYS A 12 33.32 -20.63 -7.38
C LYS A 12 34.74 -20.86 -7.90
N SER A 13 35.07 -20.28 -9.04
CA SER A 13 36.48 -20.09 -9.40
C SER A 13 36.99 -18.83 -8.68
N GLU A 14 37.80 -19.06 -7.66
CA GLU A 14 38.65 -18.05 -7.03
C GLU A 14 39.61 -17.47 -8.07
N THR A 15 39.49 -16.17 -8.34
CA THR A 15 40.66 -15.36 -8.67
C THR A 15 40.48 -14.00 -8.02
N ALA A 16 41.15 -13.83 -6.88
CA ALA A 16 41.32 -12.54 -6.24
C ALA A 16 42.15 -11.64 -7.16
N ARG A 17 41.60 -10.47 -7.51
CA ARG A 17 42.43 -9.31 -7.85
C ARG A 17 42.14 -8.25 -6.82
N ILE A 18 43.11 -8.11 -5.93
CA ILE A 18 43.28 -6.99 -5.02
C ILE A 18 43.47 -5.76 -5.91
N GLN A 19 42.52 -4.82 -5.85
CA GLN A 19 42.78 -3.43 -6.20
C GLN A 19 42.31 -2.58 -5.03
N GLU A 20 43.26 -1.83 -4.49
CA GLU A 20 43.10 -0.87 -3.42
C GLU A 20 42.03 0.14 -3.80
N GLU A 21 40.83 0.05 -3.21
CA GLU A 21 39.83 1.09 -3.33
C GLU A 21 40.08 2.15 -2.26
N GLU A 22 40.69 3.26 -2.70
CA GLU A 22 40.62 4.55 -2.01
C GLU A 22 39.20 4.79 -1.50
N GLU A 23 39.05 5.08 -0.20
CA GLU A 23 37.78 5.38 0.45
C GLU A 23 37.15 6.66 -0.16
N ARG A 24 36.48 6.50 -1.30
CA ARG A 24 35.59 7.50 -1.85
C ARG A 24 34.39 7.60 -0.91
N LYS A 25 34.44 8.57 0.00
CA LYS A 25 33.29 9.03 0.79
C LYS A 25 32.07 9.14 -0.13
N LYS A 26 31.17 8.15 -0.05
CA LYS A 26 29.99 8.06 -0.93
C LYS A 26 29.11 9.27 -0.65
N LYS A 27 28.97 10.15 -1.65
CA LYS A 27 28.03 11.27 -1.57
C LYS A 27 26.61 10.70 -1.47
N PRO A 28 25.74 11.23 -0.60
CA PRO A 28 24.35 10.79 -0.54
C PRO A 28 23.69 11.06 -1.90
N GLY A 29 23.22 10.00 -2.56
CA GLY A 29 22.61 10.08 -3.89
C GLY A 29 22.78 8.79 -4.70
N GLY A 30 21.99 8.65 -5.76
CA GLY A 30 22.18 7.59 -6.76
C GLY A 30 23.52 7.72 -7.48
N GLN A 31 24.01 6.63 -8.05
CA GLN A 31 25.25 6.63 -8.83
C GLN A 31 25.15 7.65 -10.00
N PRO A 32 26.22 8.41 -10.30
CA PRO A 32 26.23 9.33 -11.44
C PRO A 32 25.82 8.62 -12.74
N GLY A 33 24.82 9.17 -13.44
CA GLY A 33 24.28 8.58 -14.66
C GLY A 33 23.06 7.67 -14.46
N HIS A 34 22.69 7.30 -13.22
CA HIS A 34 21.41 6.64 -12.98
C HIS A 34 20.26 7.62 -13.19
N GLN A 35 19.36 7.28 -14.11
CA GLN A 35 18.09 7.97 -14.25
C GLN A 35 17.29 7.79 -12.95
N GLY A 36 16.92 8.91 -12.33
CA GLY A 36 16.07 8.89 -11.15
C GLY A 36 14.72 8.26 -11.48
N THR A 37 14.35 7.21 -10.77
CA THR A 37 13.03 6.55 -10.90
C THR A 37 12.04 7.17 -9.91
N THR A 38 11.95 8.50 -9.92
CA THR A 38 10.94 9.18 -9.10
C THR A 38 9.57 8.67 -9.50
N ARG A 39 8.80 8.15 -8.52
CA ARG A 39 7.44 7.64 -8.77
C ARG A 39 6.60 8.77 -9.36
N LYS A 40 5.79 8.46 -10.38
CA LYS A 40 4.94 9.42 -11.10
C LYS A 40 3.70 9.89 -10.30
N GLY A 41 3.75 9.81 -8.97
CA GLY A 41 2.62 10.06 -8.08
C GLY A 41 1.53 8.99 -8.17
N PHE A 42 0.43 9.23 -7.45
CA PHE A 42 -0.81 8.45 -7.49
C PHE A 42 -1.81 9.23 -8.35
N GLY A 43 -2.37 8.63 -9.39
CA GLY A 43 -3.31 9.29 -10.32
C GLY A 43 -4.64 9.74 -9.71
N ARG A 44 -4.79 9.63 -8.39
CA ARG A 44 -5.96 9.99 -7.57
C ARG A 44 -5.47 10.49 -6.20
N VAL A 45 -6.15 11.48 -5.64
CA VAL A 45 -5.95 11.98 -4.27
C VAL A 45 -7.27 11.86 -3.52
N ASP A 46 -7.25 11.17 -2.37
CA ASP A 46 -8.44 10.93 -1.57
C ASP A 46 -8.75 12.07 -0.59
N ARG A 47 -7.72 12.83 -0.17
CA ARG A 47 -7.85 13.97 0.74
C ARG A 47 -6.76 15.01 0.45
N TYR A 48 -7.12 16.28 0.51
CA TYR A 48 -6.21 17.41 0.43
C TYR A 48 -6.09 18.09 1.79
N GLU A 49 -4.87 18.45 2.17
CA GLU A 49 -4.59 19.23 3.37
C GLU A 49 -3.45 20.20 3.06
N ILE A 50 -3.66 21.48 3.37
CA ILE A 50 -2.65 22.53 3.18
C ILE A 50 -2.16 22.93 4.56
N SER A 51 -0.91 22.61 4.87
CA SER A 51 -0.25 23.10 6.08
C SER A 51 0.30 24.49 5.80
N GLN A 52 -0.30 25.52 6.40
CA GLN A 52 0.18 26.90 6.30
C GLN A 52 1.06 27.22 7.51
N PRO A 53 2.20 27.92 7.33
CA PRO A 53 2.94 28.45 8.47
C PRO A 53 2.08 29.50 9.18
N GLU A 54 2.03 29.44 10.52
CA GLU A 54 1.34 30.45 11.34
C GLU A 54 2.32 31.49 11.89
N ILE A 55 3.61 31.15 11.95
CA ILE A 55 4.66 31.96 12.57
C ILE A 55 5.91 31.90 11.68
N CYS A 56 6.54 33.06 11.47
CA CYS A 56 7.86 33.13 10.85
C CYS A 56 8.90 32.50 11.77
N GLN A 57 9.47 31.37 11.34
CA GLN A 57 10.50 30.67 12.11
C GLN A 57 11.79 31.49 12.35
N TRP A 58 11.98 32.61 11.64
CA TRP A 58 13.18 33.45 11.74
C TRP A 58 13.03 34.62 12.71
N CYS A 59 11.85 35.26 12.76
CA CYS A 59 11.62 36.46 13.58
C CYS A 59 10.43 36.33 14.54
N GLY A 60 9.68 35.24 14.50
CA GLY A 60 8.51 35.01 15.35
C GLY A 60 7.26 35.81 14.97
N SER A 61 7.32 36.64 13.93
CA SER A 61 6.15 37.39 13.46
C SER A 61 5.04 36.45 12.96
N ARG A 62 3.79 36.83 13.23
CA ARG A 62 2.56 36.19 12.72
C ARG A 62 2.01 36.89 11.48
N GLU A 63 2.57 38.05 11.14
CA GLU A 63 2.20 38.80 9.93
C GLU A 63 2.89 38.14 8.73
N LEU A 64 2.24 37.12 8.19
CA LEU A 64 2.68 36.40 7.00
C LEU A 64 1.88 36.86 5.79
N SER A 65 2.55 37.01 4.65
CA SER A 65 1.91 37.32 3.38
C SER A 65 1.12 36.14 2.84
N GLU A 66 0.45 36.34 1.71
CA GLU A 66 -0.11 35.25 0.90
C GLU A 66 0.98 34.25 0.48
N ALA A 67 0.56 33.02 0.17
CA ALA A 67 1.46 31.94 -0.23
C ALA A 67 2.19 32.29 -1.54
N ILE A 68 3.52 32.29 -1.48
CA ILE A 68 4.37 32.61 -2.65
C ILE A 68 4.55 31.39 -3.57
N SER A 69 4.54 30.19 -3.00
CA SER A 69 4.65 28.93 -3.75
C SER A 69 4.04 27.77 -2.96
N HIS A 70 3.76 26.67 -3.67
CA HIS A 70 3.29 25.42 -3.07
C HIS A 70 4.24 24.28 -3.43
N GLN A 71 4.59 23.47 -2.45
CA GLN A 71 5.23 22.18 -2.67
C GLN A 71 4.21 21.08 -2.39
N THR A 72 4.02 20.18 -3.36
CA THR A 72 3.06 19.08 -3.24
C THR A 72 3.78 17.75 -3.03
N GLN A 73 3.34 16.98 -2.05
CA GLN A 73 3.78 15.61 -1.84
C GLN A 73 2.55 14.71 -1.68
N GLN A 74 2.52 13.60 -2.43
CA GLN A 74 1.48 12.59 -2.30
C GLN A 74 2.03 11.37 -1.55
N VAL A 75 1.28 10.91 -0.55
CA VAL A 75 1.65 9.77 0.29
C VAL A 75 0.45 8.85 0.41
N ALA A 76 0.65 7.56 0.16
CA ALA A 76 -0.35 6.55 0.49
C ALA A 76 -0.24 6.23 1.99
N CYS A 77 -1.35 6.37 2.71
CA CYS A 77 -1.41 6.16 4.15
C CYS A 77 -2.39 5.05 4.51
N LEU A 78 -2.04 4.23 5.50
CA LEU A 78 -3.00 3.36 6.17
C LEU A 78 -3.91 4.24 7.05
N VAL A 79 -5.22 4.14 6.87
CA VAL A 79 -6.21 4.89 7.68
C VAL A 79 -6.60 4.10 8.93
N ALA A 80 -7.14 4.77 9.95
CA ALA A 80 -7.41 4.18 11.27
C ALA A 80 -8.42 3.02 11.27
N LYS A 81 -9.30 2.94 10.26
CA LYS A 81 -10.28 1.85 10.09
C LYS A 81 -10.31 1.41 8.62
N PRO A 82 -9.29 0.67 8.16
CA PRO A 82 -9.20 0.25 6.75
C PRO A 82 -10.16 -0.91 6.44
N ILE A 83 -10.72 -1.54 7.48
CA ILE A 83 -11.69 -2.62 7.41
C ILE A 83 -12.91 -2.21 8.24
N GLU A 84 -14.10 -2.35 7.64
CA GLU A 84 -15.38 -2.15 8.30
C GLU A 84 -16.05 -3.51 8.54
N VAL A 85 -16.56 -3.73 9.75
CA VAL A 85 -17.31 -4.93 10.13
C VAL A 85 -18.80 -4.62 10.04
N GLY A 86 -19.48 -5.19 9.04
CA GLY A 86 -20.91 -5.05 8.83
C GLY A 86 -21.70 -6.30 9.20
N GLU A 87 -22.88 -6.11 9.82
CA GLU A 87 -23.83 -7.19 10.08
C GLU A 87 -24.94 -7.21 9.02
N TYR A 88 -25.13 -8.36 8.36
CA TYR A 88 -26.16 -8.54 7.35
C TYR A 88 -27.22 -9.54 7.83
N GLN A 89 -28.42 -9.02 8.11
CA GLN A 89 -29.57 -9.83 8.49
C GLN A 89 -30.43 -10.12 7.26
N THR A 90 -30.79 -11.40 7.06
CA THR A 90 -31.72 -11.81 5.98
C THR A 90 -33.01 -12.31 6.61
N GLN A 91 -34.13 -11.71 6.24
CA GLN A 91 -35.45 -12.12 6.71
C GLN A 91 -36.09 -13.10 5.72
N SER A 92 -36.91 -14.00 6.24
CA SER A 92 -37.77 -14.86 5.43
C SER A 92 -39.22 -14.51 5.69
N CYS A 93 -39.98 -14.26 4.63
CA CYS A 93 -41.37 -13.85 4.68
C CYS A 93 -42.23 -14.84 3.90
N LYS A 94 -43.47 -15.07 4.34
CA LYS A 94 -44.45 -15.87 3.60
C LYS A 94 -45.23 -14.94 2.66
N CYS A 95 -45.28 -15.28 1.37
CA CYS A 95 -46.17 -14.64 0.42
C CYS A 95 -47.62 -14.94 0.79
N LEU A 96 -48.45 -13.90 0.95
CA LEU A 96 -49.85 -14.07 1.33
C LEU A 96 -50.73 -14.58 0.19
N GLU A 97 -50.27 -14.48 -1.06
CA GLU A 97 -51.03 -14.87 -2.25
C GLU A 97 -50.79 -16.34 -2.64
N CYS A 98 -49.53 -16.77 -2.76
CA CYS A 98 -49.19 -18.15 -3.15
C CYS A 98 -48.74 -19.03 -1.98
N GLY A 99 -48.55 -18.47 -0.79
CA GLY A 99 -48.07 -19.20 0.39
C GLY A 99 -46.58 -19.54 0.40
N GLY A 100 -45.84 -19.22 -0.67
CA GLY A 100 -44.39 -19.50 -0.77
C GLY A 100 -43.55 -18.71 0.23
N ILE A 101 -42.40 -19.26 0.64
CA ILE A 101 -41.44 -18.57 1.51
C ILE A 101 -40.40 -17.87 0.64
N VAL A 102 -40.23 -16.57 0.82
CA VAL A 102 -39.21 -15.75 0.15
C VAL A 102 -38.20 -15.30 1.18
N ARG A 103 -36.91 -15.38 0.85
CA ARG A 103 -35.82 -14.93 1.71
C ARG A 103 -35.11 -13.74 1.08
N GLY A 104 -34.75 -12.74 1.89
CA GLY A 104 -33.90 -11.64 1.47
C GLY A 104 -32.53 -12.13 1.02
N SER A 105 -32.02 -11.59 -0.09
CA SER A 105 -30.68 -11.87 -0.57
C SER A 105 -29.64 -11.06 0.20
N LEU A 106 -28.43 -11.60 0.29
CA LEU A 106 -27.27 -10.82 0.73
C LEU A 106 -26.83 -9.86 -0.39
N PRO A 107 -26.18 -8.73 -0.05
CA PRO A 107 -25.57 -7.86 -1.04
C PRO A 107 -24.47 -8.54 -1.85
N GLU A 108 -24.14 -7.96 -3.00
CA GLU A 108 -23.06 -8.44 -3.85
C GLU A 108 -21.73 -8.50 -3.10
N GLY A 109 -20.98 -9.60 -3.30
CA GLY A 109 -19.69 -9.81 -2.66
C GLY A 109 -19.73 -10.33 -1.22
N ILE A 110 -20.91 -10.47 -0.61
CA ILE A 110 -21.06 -11.16 0.68
C ILE A 110 -21.30 -12.65 0.43
N VAL A 111 -20.37 -13.48 0.91
CA VAL A 111 -20.46 -14.94 0.78
C VAL A 111 -21.09 -15.53 2.05
N PRO A 112 -22.17 -16.32 1.96
CA PRO A 112 -22.77 -16.94 3.13
C PRO A 112 -21.76 -17.75 3.96
N ARG A 113 -21.83 -17.63 5.29
CA ARG A 113 -20.95 -18.33 6.26
C ARG A 113 -19.46 -17.97 6.15
N GLN A 114 -19.12 -16.84 5.55
CA GLN A 114 -17.76 -16.31 5.53
C GLN A 114 -17.69 -15.00 6.31
N ASP A 115 -16.56 -14.76 6.97
CA ASP A 115 -16.35 -13.57 7.82
C ASP A 115 -15.80 -12.37 7.03
N MET A 116 -15.53 -12.56 5.75
CA MET A 116 -14.91 -11.56 4.87
C MET A 116 -15.66 -11.49 3.55
N ASN A 117 -15.85 -10.27 3.04
CA ASN A 117 -16.37 -10.09 1.68
C ASN A 117 -15.32 -10.49 0.62
N ILE A 118 -15.78 -10.69 -0.61
CA ILE A 118 -14.94 -11.14 -1.72
C ILE A 118 -13.74 -10.21 -2.00
N ASN A 119 -13.91 -8.90 -1.80
CA ASN A 119 -12.87 -7.91 -2.07
C ASN A 119 -11.73 -8.00 -1.06
N LEU A 120 -12.05 -8.15 0.23
CA LEU A 120 -11.06 -8.30 1.28
C LEU A 120 -10.34 -9.64 1.16
N GLN A 121 -11.05 -10.71 0.81
CA GLN A 121 -10.43 -12.00 0.48
C GLN A 121 -9.45 -11.88 -0.69
N ALA A 122 -9.86 -11.24 -1.79
CA ALA A 122 -9.02 -11.02 -2.97
C ALA A 122 -7.77 -10.19 -2.65
N LEU A 123 -7.90 -9.14 -1.84
CA LEU A 123 -6.77 -8.33 -1.37
C LEU A 123 -5.77 -9.18 -0.58
N LEU A 124 -6.24 -9.99 0.37
CA LEU A 124 -5.34 -10.85 1.17
C LEU A 124 -4.61 -11.89 0.30
N VAL A 125 -5.32 -12.51 -0.65
CA VAL A 125 -4.70 -13.46 -1.60
C VAL A 125 -3.66 -12.76 -2.46
N TRP A 126 -3.96 -11.57 -2.98
CA TRP A 126 -3.03 -10.80 -3.78
C TRP A 126 -1.79 -10.41 -2.98
N LEU A 127 -1.96 -9.90 -1.76
CA LEU A 127 -0.85 -9.56 -0.86
C LEU A 127 0.02 -10.79 -0.54
N GLY A 128 -0.60 -11.94 -0.28
CA GLY A 128 0.11 -13.18 0.02
C GLY A 128 0.92 -13.73 -1.16
N ASN A 129 0.47 -13.53 -2.40
CA ASN A 129 1.12 -14.08 -3.59
C ASN A 129 2.09 -13.10 -4.27
N TYR A 130 1.84 -11.78 -4.16
CA TYR A 130 2.51 -10.76 -4.97
C TYR A 130 2.99 -9.55 -4.16
N GLY A 131 2.73 -9.49 -2.86
CA GLY A 131 3.06 -8.34 -2.01
C GLY A 131 4.53 -8.24 -1.55
N HIS A 132 5.46 -8.91 -2.25
CA HIS A 132 6.90 -8.87 -1.98
C HIS A 132 7.58 -7.62 -2.55
#